data_AF-A0A949MFP1-F1
#
_entry.id   AF-A0A949MFP1-F1
#
_cell.length_a   1.000
_cell.length_b   1.000
_cell.length_c   1.000
_cell.angle_alpha   90.00
_cell.angle_beta   90.00
_cell.angle_gamma   90.00
#
_symmetry.space_group_name_H-M   'P 1'
#
loop_
_entity.id
_entity.type
_entity.pdbx_description
1 polymer ?
#
loop_
_entity_poly.entity_id
_entity_poly.type
_entity_poly.pdbx_seq_one_letter_code
_entity_poly.pdbx_strand_id
1 'polypeptide(L)'
;MTVVKKTQADRLVLKVAVIYNDFSLAGRALAALDRVAADLDDIIAWDAKPWSLGILQNPAQAGVALAVAADARLLLLVLNNLETIPPELLDWLDHWSANRTIREAAIMAVRFDEAQTPPGFWNQIKWLAKWRGLEFLDQRAETAGRLNQPGSDASPSRIRRGMVLVEG
;
A
#
# COMPACT_ATOMS: atom_id res chain seq x y z
N MET A 1 25.33 35.69 -9.82
CA MET A 1 25.03 34.27 -9.54
C MET A 1 23.86 33.87 -10.41
N THR A 2 24.13 33.21 -11.53
CA THR A 2 23.09 32.79 -12.47
C THR A 2 22.50 31.49 -11.96
N VAL A 3 21.27 31.55 -11.43
CA VAL A 3 20.49 30.34 -11.16
C VAL A 3 20.15 29.75 -12.52
N VAL A 4 20.89 28.72 -12.92
CA VAL A 4 20.55 27.89 -14.07
C VAL A 4 19.18 27.30 -13.75
N LYS A 5 18.13 27.77 -14.45
CA LYS A 5 16.84 27.09 -14.44
C LYS A 5 17.12 25.67 -14.95
N LYS A 6 17.10 24.71 -14.04
CA LYS A 6 17.19 23.28 -14.34
C LYS A 6 16.09 23.02 -15.36
N THR A 7 16.48 22.78 -16.62
CA THR A 7 15.57 22.43 -17.70
C THR A 7 14.68 21.31 -17.17
N GLN A 8 13.39 21.58 -17.11
CA GLN A 8 12.38 20.63 -16.66
C GLN A 8 12.48 19.43 -17.59
N ALA A 9 13.16 18.38 -17.13
CA ALA A 9 13.15 17.09 -17.78
C ALA A 9 11.67 16.69 -17.90
N ASP A 10 11.28 16.16 -19.06
CA ASP A 10 9.93 15.66 -19.29
C ASP A 10 9.59 14.67 -18.18
N ARG A 11 8.77 15.10 -17.22
CA ARG A 11 8.37 14.27 -16.09
C ARG A 11 7.56 13.11 -16.64
N LEU A 12 7.89 11.89 -16.23
CA LEU A 12 7.11 10.71 -16.56
C LEU A 12 5.81 10.75 -15.75
N VAL A 13 4.68 10.93 -16.42
CA VAL A 13 3.37 10.90 -15.76
C VAL A 13 2.90 9.46 -15.62
N LEU A 14 2.76 8.99 -14.38
CA LEU A 14 2.22 7.68 -14.05
C LEU A 14 0.78 7.80 -13.56
N LYS A 15 -0.14 7.18 -14.30
CA LYS A 15 -1.56 7.15 -13.95
C LYS A 15 -1.83 6.12 -12.86
N VAL A 16 -2.55 6.54 -11.83
CA VAL A 16 -2.93 5.71 -10.69
C VAL A 16 -4.44 5.81 -10.48
N ALA A 17 -5.12 4.68 -10.46
CA ALA A 17 -6.50 4.63 -9.96
C ALA A 17 -6.46 4.28 -8.48
N VAL A 18 -7.14 5.05 -7.64
CA VAL A 18 -7.16 4.83 -6.19
C VAL A 18 -8.58 4.47 -5.76
N ILE A 19 -8.80 3.25 -5.26
CA ILE A 19 -10.09 2.84 -4.69
C ILE A 19 -10.00 2.93 -3.18
N TYR A 20 -10.94 3.64 -2.55
CA TYR A 20 -10.92 3.85 -1.10
C TYR A 20 -12.29 3.76 -0.45
N ASN A 21 -12.35 3.30 0.81
CA ASN A 21 -13.56 3.38 1.63
C ASN A 21 -13.47 4.42 2.76
N ASP A 22 -12.26 4.90 3.07
CA ASP A 22 -11.99 5.96 4.04
C ASP A 22 -11.22 7.11 3.36
N PHE A 23 -11.80 8.30 3.38
CA PHE A 23 -11.22 9.48 2.73
C PHE A 23 -9.91 9.95 3.39
N SER A 24 -9.78 9.81 4.71
CA SER A 24 -8.57 10.19 5.44
C SER A 24 -7.40 9.28 5.07
N LEU A 25 -7.66 7.97 4.91
CA LEU A 25 -6.66 7.03 4.47
C LEU A 25 -6.26 7.25 3.01
N ALA A 26 -7.23 7.57 2.13
CA ALA A 26 -6.95 7.95 0.75
C ALA A 26 -6.02 9.16 0.68
N GLY A 27 -6.28 10.20 1.48
CA GLY A 27 -5.43 11.39 1.57
C GLY A 27 -3.99 11.05 2.02
N ARG A 28 -3.84 10.14 3.00
CA ARG A 28 -2.51 9.66 3.43
C ARG A 28 -1.77 8.90 2.34
N ALA A 29 -2.48 8.07 1.57
CA ALA A 29 -1.90 7.32 0.47
C ALA A 29 -1.45 8.24 -0.68
N LEU A 30 -2.27 9.24 -1.04
CA LEU A 30 -1.90 10.26 -2.03
C LEU A 30 -0.69 11.07 -1.58
N ALA A 31 -0.67 11.53 -0.32
CA ALA A 31 0.49 12.23 0.23
C ALA A 31 1.77 11.35 0.24
N ALA A 32 1.63 10.03 0.38
CA ALA A 32 2.76 9.12 0.27
C ALA A 32 3.28 9.01 -1.17
N LEU A 33 2.38 8.96 -2.16
CA LEU A 33 2.77 9.03 -3.58
C LEU A 33 3.52 10.32 -3.90
N ASP A 34 3.02 11.47 -3.42
CA ASP A 34 3.69 12.77 -3.61
C ASP A 34 5.09 12.80 -3.01
N ARG A 35 5.29 12.18 -1.84
CA ARG A 35 6.63 12.05 -1.23
C ARG A 35 7.55 11.18 -2.08
N VAL A 36 7.06 10.06 -2.60
CA VAL A 36 7.84 9.20 -3.50
C VAL A 36 8.24 9.95 -4.78
N ALA A 37 7.36 10.80 -5.32
CA ALA A 37 7.71 11.65 -6.46
C ALA A 37 8.83 12.63 -6.12
N ALA A 38 8.76 13.28 -4.95
CA ALA A 38 9.78 14.20 -4.48
C ALA A 38 11.14 13.51 -4.24
N ASP A 39 11.13 12.30 -3.67
CA ASP A 39 12.35 11.49 -3.43
C ASP A 39 13.02 11.05 -4.75
N LEU A 40 12.27 10.99 -5.84
CA LEU A 40 12.76 10.69 -7.18
C LEU A 40 13.11 11.96 -7.98
N ASP A 41 13.48 13.05 -7.30
CA ASP A 41 13.82 14.35 -7.90
C ASP A 41 12.74 14.88 -8.86
N ASP A 42 11.48 14.56 -8.59
CA ASP A 42 10.31 14.82 -9.44
C ASP A 42 10.44 14.28 -10.89
N ILE A 43 11.25 13.23 -11.11
CA ILE A 43 11.33 12.53 -12.41
C ILE A 43 9.96 11.93 -12.77
N ILE A 44 9.18 11.57 -11.75
CA ILE A 44 7.84 11.01 -11.87
C ILE A 44 6.82 12.00 -11.34
N ALA A 45 5.69 12.15 -12.04
CA ALA A 45 4.49 12.80 -11.55
C ALA A 45 3.33 11.79 -11.51
N TRP A 46 2.57 11.78 -10.42
CA TRP A 46 1.41 10.90 -10.30
C TRP A 46 0.14 11.60 -10.81
N ASP A 47 -0.55 11.00 -11.77
CA ASP A 47 -1.92 11.37 -12.10
C ASP A 47 -2.88 10.42 -11.38
N ALA A 48 -3.11 10.70 -10.10
CA ALA A 48 -3.96 9.88 -9.26
C ALA A 48 -5.44 10.27 -9.38
N LYS A 49 -6.30 9.29 -9.66
CA LYS A 49 -7.75 9.43 -9.75
C LYS A 49 -8.43 8.65 -8.62
N PRO A 50 -8.85 9.32 -7.55
CA PRO A 50 -9.50 8.66 -6.41
C PRO A 50 -10.98 8.39 -6.67
N TRP A 51 -11.43 7.20 -6.29
CA TRP A 51 -12.79 6.72 -6.39
C TRP A 51 -13.21 6.09 -5.07
N SER A 52 -14.29 6.62 -4.49
CA SER A 52 -14.87 6.00 -3.31
C SER A 52 -15.47 4.64 -3.70
N LEU A 53 -15.30 3.65 -2.83
CA LEU A 53 -15.92 2.34 -2.96
C LEU A 53 -17.45 2.44 -3.11
N GLY A 54 -18.09 3.40 -2.45
CA GLY A 54 -19.53 3.63 -2.56
C GLY A 54 -19.98 4.05 -3.97
N ILE A 55 -19.11 4.69 -4.75
CA ILE A 55 -19.40 5.06 -6.15
C ILE A 55 -19.53 3.82 -7.04
N LEU A 56 -18.85 2.72 -6.70
CA LEU A 56 -18.90 1.47 -7.47
C LEU A 56 -20.27 0.79 -7.40
N GLN A 57 -21.11 1.15 -6.42
CA GLN A 57 -22.49 0.64 -6.31
C GLN A 57 -23.41 1.23 -7.38
N ASN A 58 -23.04 2.35 -8.00
CA ASN A 58 -23.78 2.94 -9.11
C ASN A 58 -23.15 2.50 -10.44
N PRO A 59 -23.83 1.69 -11.27
CA PRO A 59 -23.26 1.15 -12.51
C PRO A 59 -22.75 2.23 -13.48
N ALA A 60 -23.43 3.37 -13.57
CA ALA A 60 -23.01 4.46 -14.44
C ALA A 60 -21.69 5.08 -13.96
N GLN A 61 -21.56 5.31 -12.65
CA GLN A 61 -20.35 5.88 -12.09
C GLN A 61 -19.21 4.86 -12.04
N ALA A 62 -19.50 3.58 -11.78
CA ALA A 62 -18.57 2.48 -11.89
C ALA A 62 -17.98 2.39 -13.32
N GLY A 63 -18.83 2.56 -14.34
CA GLY A 63 -18.41 2.63 -15.75
C GLY A 63 -17.48 3.81 -16.05
N VAL A 64 -17.75 4.98 -15.48
CA VAL A 64 -16.83 6.14 -15.59
C VAL A 64 -15.50 5.84 -14.91
N ALA A 65 -15.52 5.26 -13.71
CA ALA A 65 -14.31 4.87 -13.00
C ALA A 65 -13.48 3.84 -13.79
N LEU A 66 -14.14 2.86 -14.44
CA LEU A 66 -13.49 1.90 -15.33
C LEU A 66 -12.82 2.60 -16.51
N ALA A 67 -13.53 3.48 -17.21
CA ALA A 67 -13.01 4.18 -18.38
C ALA A 67 -11.79 5.04 -18.04
N VAL A 68 -11.83 5.73 -16.89
CA VAL A 68 -10.71 6.55 -16.42
C VAL A 68 -9.54 5.69 -15.93
N ALA A 69 -9.80 4.52 -15.34
CA ALA A 69 -8.77 3.62 -14.85
C ALA A 69 -8.17 2.70 -15.94
N ALA A 70 -8.73 2.69 -17.15
CA ALA A 70 -8.35 1.75 -18.21
C ALA A 70 -6.86 1.82 -18.56
N ASP A 71 -6.25 3.01 -18.49
CA ASP A 71 -4.82 3.22 -18.74
C ASP A 71 -3.99 3.48 -17.47
N ALA A 72 -4.55 3.20 -16.29
CA ALA A 72 -3.81 3.24 -15.05
C ALA A 72 -2.74 2.14 -15.02
N ARG A 73 -1.49 2.53 -14.71
CA ARG A 73 -0.38 1.58 -14.52
C ARG A 73 -0.38 0.99 -13.10
N LEU A 74 -1.04 1.66 -12.17
CA LEU A 74 -1.18 1.23 -10.79
C LEU A 74 -2.63 1.38 -10.35
N LEU A 75 -3.17 0.32 -9.74
CA LEU A 75 -4.39 0.36 -8.97
C LEU A 75 -4.04 0.28 -7.49
N LEU A 76 -4.33 1.35 -6.75
CA LEU A 76 -4.08 1.45 -5.33
C LEU A 76 -5.36 1.18 -4.55
N LEU A 77 -5.37 0.12 -3.76
CA LEU A 77 -6.49 -0.26 -2.89
C LEU A 77 -6.20 0.24 -1.47
N VAL A 78 -6.93 1.29 -1.08
CA VAL A 78 -6.85 1.94 0.22
C VAL A 78 -8.10 1.60 1.02
N LEU A 79 -8.13 0.36 1.50
CA LEU A 79 -9.33 -0.24 2.09
C LEU A 79 -9.05 -0.64 3.54
N ASN A 80 -9.95 -0.26 4.45
CA ASN A 80 -9.85 -0.55 5.86
C ASN A 80 -11.12 -1.23 6.39
N ASN A 81 -10.99 -2.06 7.43
CA ASN A 81 -12.13 -2.70 8.11
C ASN A 81 -13.07 -3.49 7.19
N LEU A 82 -12.55 -4.10 6.11
CA LEU A 82 -13.31 -4.99 5.25
C LEU A 82 -12.94 -6.44 5.57
N GLU A 83 -13.93 -7.25 5.92
CA GLU A 83 -13.71 -8.69 6.19
C GLU A 83 -13.52 -9.49 4.90
N THR A 84 -14.23 -9.11 3.84
CA THR A 84 -14.24 -9.75 2.53
C THR A 84 -14.30 -8.69 1.42
N ILE A 85 -13.95 -9.08 0.19
CA ILE A 85 -14.07 -8.17 -0.96
C ILE A 85 -15.57 -7.95 -1.24
N PRO A 86 -16.06 -6.70 -1.24
CA PRO A 86 -17.44 -6.41 -1.65
C PRO A 86 -17.68 -6.87 -3.09
N PRO A 87 -18.84 -7.47 -3.41
CA PRO A 87 -19.15 -7.95 -4.76
C PRO A 87 -18.95 -6.87 -5.83
N GLU A 88 -19.33 -5.63 -5.54
CA GLU A 88 -19.21 -4.50 -6.48
C GLU A 88 -17.75 -4.18 -6.78
N LEU A 89 -16.87 -4.30 -5.78
CA LEU A 89 -15.43 -4.14 -5.99
C LEU A 89 -14.85 -5.31 -6.79
N LEU A 90 -15.27 -6.54 -6.48
CA LEU A 90 -14.81 -7.72 -7.20
C LEU A 90 -15.19 -7.65 -8.68
N ASP A 91 -16.46 -7.34 -8.97
CA ASP A 91 -16.97 -7.19 -10.32
C ASP A 91 -16.23 -6.05 -11.05
N TRP A 92 -16.05 -4.91 -10.38
CA TRP A 92 -15.31 -3.79 -10.96
C TRP A 92 -13.85 -4.15 -11.27
N LEU A 93 -13.16 -4.83 -10.36
CA LEU A 93 -11.78 -5.30 -10.57
C LEU A 93 -11.69 -6.30 -11.72
N ASP A 94 -12.69 -7.17 -11.84
CA ASP A 94 -12.76 -8.14 -12.92
C ASP A 94 -12.86 -7.45 -14.28
N HIS A 95 -13.80 -6.49 -14.41
CA HIS A 95 -13.97 -5.68 -15.61
C HIS A 95 -12.74 -4.84 -15.91
N TRP A 96 -12.16 -4.16 -14.91
CA TRP A 96 -10.96 -3.36 -15.10
C TRP A 96 -9.81 -4.24 -15.61
N SER A 97 -9.58 -5.38 -14.98
CA SER A 97 -8.49 -6.28 -15.35
C SER A 97 -8.64 -6.84 -16.76
N ALA A 98 -9.88 -7.07 -17.23
CA ALA A 98 -10.16 -7.54 -18.58
C ALA A 98 -10.03 -6.44 -19.65
N ASN A 99 -10.28 -5.18 -19.29
CA ASN A 99 -10.36 -4.05 -20.23
C ASN A 99 -9.19 -3.06 -20.15
N ARG A 100 -8.20 -3.32 -19.28
CA ARG A 100 -7.00 -2.47 -19.14
C ARG A 100 -6.22 -2.41 -20.45
N THR A 101 -5.75 -1.21 -20.80
CA THR A 101 -4.88 -0.98 -21.96
C THR A 101 -3.42 -1.20 -21.62
N ILE A 102 -3.04 -1.03 -20.36
CA ILE A 102 -1.69 -1.30 -19.87
C ILE A 102 -1.56 -2.76 -19.45
N ARG A 103 -0.70 -3.50 -20.18
CA ARG A 103 -0.42 -4.91 -19.88
C ARG A 103 0.30 -5.10 -18.54
N GLU A 104 1.27 -4.24 -18.25
CA GLU A 104 2.16 -4.27 -17.08
C GLU A 104 1.58 -3.51 -15.88
N ALA A 105 0.26 -3.52 -15.73
CA ALA A 105 -0.39 -2.87 -14.59
C ALA A 105 -0.17 -3.67 -13.30
N ALA A 106 -0.05 -2.96 -12.18
CA ALA A 106 0.09 -3.54 -10.85
C ALA A 106 -1.12 -3.18 -9.96
N ILE A 107 -1.42 -4.04 -8.99
CA ILE A 107 -2.30 -3.73 -7.87
C ILE A 107 -1.43 -3.59 -6.61
N MET A 108 -1.59 -2.48 -5.92
CA MET A 108 -0.99 -2.26 -4.60
C MET A 108 -2.07 -2.18 -3.53
N ALA A 109 -1.89 -2.98 -2.50
CA ALA A 109 -2.73 -2.96 -1.30
C ALA A 109 -2.04 -2.14 -0.21
N VAL A 110 -2.69 -1.10 0.29
CA VAL A 110 -2.15 -0.28 1.39
C VAL A 110 -2.78 -0.67 2.70
N ARG A 111 -1.95 -1.15 3.63
CA ARG A 111 -2.37 -1.51 5.00
C ARG A 111 -1.94 -0.41 5.95
N PHE A 112 -2.91 0.34 6.46
CA PHE A 112 -2.63 1.36 7.48
C PHE A 112 -2.71 0.81 8.90
N ASP A 113 -3.38 -0.32 9.10
CA ASP A 113 -3.46 -1.03 10.37
C ASP A 113 -3.51 -2.55 10.14
N GLU A 114 -2.41 -3.25 10.46
CA GLU A 114 -2.33 -4.71 10.33
C GLU A 114 -3.27 -5.45 11.29
N ALA A 115 -3.66 -4.83 12.41
CA ALA A 115 -4.52 -5.47 13.40
C ALA A 115 -6.00 -5.50 12.97
N GLN A 116 -6.41 -4.65 12.03
CA GLN A 116 -7.81 -4.42 11.69
C GLN A 116 -8.30 -5.08 10.39
N THR A 117 -7.40 -5.56 9.51
CA THR A 117 -7.84 -6.19 8.25
C THR A 117 -7.60 -7.70 8.26
N PRO A 118 -8.67 -8.53 8.18
CA PRO A 118 -8.53 -9.98 8.18
C PRO A 118 -7.62 -10.50 7.06
N PRO A 119 -6.77 -11.52 7.32
CA PRO A 119 -5.91 -12.12 6.30
C PRO A 119 -6.67 -12.63 5.06
N GLY A 120 -7.93 -13.04 5.24
CA GLY A 120 -8.80 -13.56 4.18
C GLY A 120 -9.05 -12.55 3.06
N PHE A 121 -9.26 -11.27 3.39
CA PHE A 121 -9.45 -10.19 2.42
C PHE A 121 -8.26 -10.08 1.45
N TRP A 122 -7.05 -9.98 2.01
CA TRP A 122 -5.84 -9.82 1.21
C TRP A 122 -5.48 -11.06 0.39
N ASN A 123 -5.80 -12.26 0.90
CA ASN A 123 -5.62 -13.49 0.14
C ASN A 123 -6.49 -13.51 -1.12
N GLN A 124 -7.72 -12.98 -1.05
CA GLN A 124 -8.58 -12.87 -2.22
C GLN A 124 -8.02 -11.86 -3.25
N ILE A 125 -7.51 -10.71 -2.81
CA ILE A 125 -6.86 -9.73 -3.72
C ILE A 125 -5.60 -10.32 -4.36
N LYS A 126 -4.75 -11.00 -3.57
CA LYS A 126 -3.55 -11.69 -4.07
C LYS A 126 -3.90 -12.76 -5.10
N TRP A 127 -4.95 -13.54 -4.82
CA TRP A 127 -5.44 -14.55 -5.75
C TRP A 127 -5.94 -13.92 -7.05
N LEU A 128 -6.74 -12.85 -6.98
CA LEU A 128 -7.25 -12.14 -8.15
C LEU A 128 -6.12 -11.56 -9.01
N ALA A 129 -5.15 -10.89 -8.38
CA ALA A 129 -3.99 -10.33 -9.07
C ALA A 129 -3.22 -11.42 -9.84
N LYS A 130 -2.96 -12.56 -9.18
CA LYS A 130 -2.31 -13.71 -9.79
C LYS A 130 -3.13 -14.27 -10.97
N TRP A 131 -4.43 -14.47 -10.79
CA TRP A 131 -5.33 -14.99 -11.82
C TRP A 131 -5.38 -14.09 -13.07
N ARG A 132 -5.31 -12.77 -12.87
CA ARG A 132 -5.39 -11.77 -13.94
C ARG A 132 -4.02 -11.33 -14.49
N GLY A 133 -2.94 -11.99 -14.09
CA GLY A 133 -1.57 -11.70 -14.54
C GLY A 133 -1.10 -10.31 -14.15
N LEU A 134 -1.51 -9.82 -12.99
CA LEU A 134 -1.13 -8.52 -12.43
C LEU A 134 -0.04 -8.71 -11.38
N GLU A 135 0.90 -7.77 -11.32
CA GLU A 135 1.85 -7.71 -10.21
C GLU A 135 1.12 -7.25 -8.95
N PHE A 136 1.35 -7.95 -7.83
CA PHE A 136 0.81 -7.57 -6.53
C PHE A 136 1.90 -6.99 -5.65
N LEU A 137 1.74 -5.72 -5.28
CA LEU A 137 2.65 -5.00 -4.39
C LEU A 137 2.05 -4.94 -2.99
N ASP A 138 2.72 -5.57 -2.02
CA ASP A 138 2.33 -5.56 -0.61
C ASP A 138 3.16 -4.52 0.12
N GLN A 139 2.62 -3.32 0.36
CA GLN A 139 3.28 -2.36 1.23
C GLN A 139 2.88 -2.69 2.67
N ARG A 140 3.69 -3.53 3.32
CA ARG A 140 3.67 -3.60 4.77
C ARG A 140 4.17 -2.26 5.27
N ALA A 141 3.31 -1.50 5.94
CA ALA A 141 3.79 -0.42 6.78
C ALA A 141 4.67 -1.09 7.84
N GLU A 142 5.99 -1.08 7.64
CA GLU A 142 6.93 -1.41 8.70
C GLU A 142 6.62 -0.44 9.83
N THR A 143 5.88 -0.93 10.82
CA THR A 143 5.76 -0.25 12.09
C THR A 143 7.19 -0.13 12.60
N ALA A 144 7.65 1.11 12.71
CA ALA A 144 8.80 1.45 13.53
C ALA A 144 8.51 0.96 14.96
N GLY A 145 8.84 -0.31 15.19
CA GLY A 145 8.61 -1.09 16.39
C GLY A 145 9.78 -2.03 16.60
N ARG A 146 10.99 -1.59 16.23
CA ARG A 146 12.26 -2.20 16.65
C ARG A 146 13.17 -1.09 17.13
N LEU A 147 13.03 -0.74 18.40
CA LEU A 147 14.08 -0.29 19.33
C LEU A 147 13.39 0.15 20.63
N ASN A 148 13.02 -0.84 21.46
CA ASN A 148 12.93 -0.74 22.92
C ASN A 148 12.65 -2.14 23.49
N GLN A 149 13.67 -3.00 23.44
CA GLN A 149 13.79 -4.09 24.42
C GLN A 149 14.97 -3.73 25.32
N PRO A 150 14.74 -3.33 26.59
CA PRO A 150 15.78 -3.36 27.60
C PRO A 150 15.88 -4.77 28.20
N GLY A 151 17.07 -5.36 28.12
CA GLY A 151 17.54 -6.37 29.08
C GLY A 151 17.16 -7.83 28.82
N SER A 152 17.76 -8.46 27.81
CA SER A 152 18.04 -9.90 27.87
C SER A 152 19.55 -10.09 28.06
N ASP A 153 20.02 -9.82 29.27
CA ASP A 153 21.35 -10.31 29.69
C ASP A 153 21.15 -11.57 30.52
N ALA A 154 21.08 -12.69 29.82
CA ALA A 154 21.30 -14.00 30.41
C ALA A 154 22.49 -14.60 29.67
N SER A 155 23.66 -14.60 30.32
CA SER A 155 24.64 -15.64 30.07
C SER A 155 25.25 -16.20 31.34
N PRO A 156 25.56 -17.51 31.37
CA PRO A 156 25.72 -18.28 32.59
C PRO A 156 27.19 -18.40 32.98
N SER A 157 27.48 -18.44 34.28
CA SER A 157 28.77 -18.93 34.79
C SER A 157 28.63 -19.54 36.18
N ARG A 158 28.52 -20.87 36.22
CA ARG A 158 28.88 -21.66 37.39
C ARG A 158 30.39 -21.57 37.60
N ILE A 159 30.85 -21.07 38.75
CA ILE A 159 32.07 -21.58 39.39
C ILE A 159 31.79 -21.74 40.89
N ARG A 160 31.93 -22.97 41.37
CA ARG A 160 32.01 -23.36 42.78
C ARG A 160 33.39 -23.01 43.34
N ARG A 161 33.42 -22.42 44.54
CA ARG A 161 34.41 -22.47 45.64
C ARG A 161 33.84 -21.46 46.66
N GLY A 162 33.46 -21.79 47.89
CA GLY A 162 34.12 -22.57 48.92
C GLY A 162 34.26 -21.62 50.14
N MET A 163 33.91 -22.12 51.32
CA MET A 163 34.38 -21.65 52.65
C MET A 163 33.59 -20.57 53.42
N VAL A 164 32.89 -21.07 54.45
CA VAL A 164 32.64 -20.61 55.84
C VAL A 164 33.30 -19.29 56.32
N LEU A 165 32.51 -18.38 56.93
CA LEU A 165 32.62 -17.83 58.31
C LEU A 165 31.47 -16.81 58.56
N VAL A 166 30.54 -17.04 59.52
CA VAL A 166 30.33 -16.44 60.87
C VAL A 166 29.92 -14.95 60.92
N GLU A 167 29.03 -14.65 61.89
CA GLU A 167 28.54 -13.37 62.45
C GLU A 167 27.09 -13.05 62.01
N GLY A 168 26.08 -12.91 62.88
CA GLY A 168 25.98 -13.00 64.35
C GLY A 168 24.51 -13.13 64.78
#